data_AF-A0A0K8W1A9-F1
#
_entry.id   AF-A0A0K8W1A9-F1
#
_cell.length_a   1.000
_cell.length_b   1.000
_cell.length_c   1.000
_cell.angle_alpha   90.00
_cell.angle_beta   90.00
_cell.angle_gamma   90.00
#
_symmetry.space_group_name_H-M   'P 1'
#
loop_
_entity.id
_entity.type
_entity.pdbx_description
1 polymer ?
#
loop_
_entity_poly.entity_id
_entity_poly.type
_entity_poly.pdbx_seq_one_letter_code
_entity_poly.pdbx_strand_id
1 'polypeptide(L)'
;MSLKLLKQSLDILDETPTNNEKATQKTAKTLPRNDDLSKPKRKQTNNQQHQTLMSITKEKKNIEDVRKELQPDQNKTNTNLKRLLALSQNTITPNDANKIIKRNNKGKTIKTAKKPKVLKSIFTEEDFLAFEKEYFPTS
;
A
#
# COMPACT_ATOMS: atom_id res chain seq x y z
N MET A 1 -34.86 -29.95 24.09
CA MET A 1 -33.45 -29.97 23.64
C MET A 1 -33.28 -31.12 22.67
N SER A 2 -32.84 -30.88 21.42
CA SER A 2 -32.76 -31.93 20.41
C SER A 2 -31.46 -32.73 20.55
N LEU A 3 -31.56 -34.04 20.41
CA LEU A 3 -30.43 -34.98 20.51
C LEU A 3 -29.33 -34.68 19.46
N LYS A 4 -29.74 -34.11 18.31
CA LYS A 4 -28.84 -33.63 17.26
C LYS A 4 -27.93 -32.48 17.72
N LEU A 5 -28.48 -31.53 18.49
CA LEU A 5 -27.71 -30.39 18.97
C LEU A 5 -26.70 -30.82 20.04
N LEU A 6 -27.09 -31.74 20.92
CA LEU A 6 -26.16 -32.33 21.91
C LEU A 6 -25.01 -33.08 21.24
N LYS A 7 -25.31 -33.85 20.18
CA LYS A 7 -24.28 -34.52 19.38
C LYS A 7 -23.33 -33.53 18.72
N GLN A 8 -23.85 -32.47 18.12
CA GLN A 8 -23.02 -31.41 17.51
C GLN A 8 -22.15 -30.68 18.53
N SER A 9 -22.64 -30.44 19.75
CA SER A 9 -21.83 -29.81 20.80
C SER A 9 -20.71 -30.72 21.32
N LEU A 10 -20.92 -32.04 21.36
CA LEU A 10 -19.87 -33.01 21.70
C LEU A 10 -18.83 -33.14 20.58
N ASP A 11 -19.27 -33.19 19.31
CA ASP A 11 -18.38 -33.21 18.14
C ASP A 11 -17.47 -31.95 18.06
N ILE A 12 -17.88 -30.82 18.65
CA ILE A 12 -17.06 -29.60 18.73
C ILE A 12 -16.01 -29.69 19.86
N LEU A 13 -16.32 -30.42 20.95
CA LEU A 13 -15.41 -30.60 22.08
C LEU A 13 -14.35 -31.67 21.81
N ASP A 14 -14.72 -32.71 21.08
CA ASP A 14 -13.81 -33.81 20.75
C ASP A 14 -12.94 -33.41 19.55
N GLU A 15 -11.78 -32.79 19.81
CA GLU A 15 -10.77 -32.30 18.84
C GLU A 15 -10.08 -33.41 18.01
N THR A 16 -10.79 -34.44 17.56
CA THR A 16 -10.27 -35.44 16.62
C THR A 16 -11.27 -35.68 15.48
N PRO A 17 -10.89 -35.48 14.20
CA PRO A 17 -11.81 -35.69 13.10
C PRO A 17 -12.09 -37.18 12.89
N THR A 18 -13.26 -37.66 13.31
CA THR A 18 -13.80 -38.91 12.75
C THR A 18 -14.19 -38.64 11.30
N ASN A 19 -13.36 -39.11 10.37
CA ASN A 19 -13.62 -39.07 8.94
C ASN A 19 -14.94 -39.79 8.61
N ASN A 20 -16.04 -39.03 8.52
CA ASN A 20 -17.28 -39.51 7.95
C ASN A 20 -17.20 -39.36 6.43
N GLU A 21 -16.56 -40.33 5.79
CA GLU A 21 -16.76 -40.59 4.36
C GLU A 21 -18.22 -40.99 4.14
N LYS A 22 -19.00 -40.14 3.47
CA LYS A 22 -20.03 -40.47 2.45
C LYS A 22 -21.07 -39.37 2.35
N ALA A 23 -20.95 -38.55 1.30
CA ALA A 23 -22.09 -38.02 0.55
C ALA A 23 -21.60 -37.44 -0.78
N THR A 24 -21.21 -38.32 -1.71
CA THR A 24 -21.11 -37.95 -3.12
C THR A 24 -22.53 -37.72 -3.67
N GLN A 25 -22.89 -36.49 -3.99
CA GLN A 25 -23.97 -36.21 -4.93
C GLN A 25 -23.38 -35.65 -6.22
N LYS A 26 -23.69 -36.37 -7.30
CA LYS A 26 -23.22 -36.15 -8.67
C LYS A 26 -24.13 -35.14 -9.39
N THR A 27 -23.48 -34.39 -10.30
CA THR A 27 -23.98 -33.87 -11.59
C THR A 27 -25.08 -32.80 -11.64
N ALA A 28 -24.72 -31.64 -12.21
CA ALA A 28 -25.29 -31.19 -13.49
C ALA A 28 -24.29 -30.27 -14.21
N LYS A 29 -23.95 -30.64 -15.46
CA LYS A 29 -23.16 -29.84 -16.40
C LYS A 29 -24.11 -28.95 -17.20
N THR A 30 -23.76 -27.68 -17.39
CA THR A 30 -24.22 -26.88 -18.53
C THR A 30 -23.10 -25.93 -18.98
N LEU A 31 -22.94 -25.85 -20.31
CA LEU A 31 -21.82 -25.29 -21.07
C LEU A 31 -21.54 -23.79 -20.83
N PRO A 32 -20.31 -23.33 -21.14
CA PRO A 32 -19.94 -21.92 -21.18
C PRO A 32 -20.41 -21.27 -22.49
N ARG A 33 -21.00 -20.08 -22.44
CA ARG A 33 -21.22 -19.24 -23.61
C ARG A 33 -20.18 -18.12 -23.63
N ASN A 34 -19.41 -18.13 -24.72
CA ASN A 34 -18.32 -17.22 -25.02
C ASN A 34 -18.83 -15.78 -25.18
N ASP A 35 -18.17 -14.83 -24.51
CA ASP A 35 -18.15 -13.43 -24.93
C ASP A 35 -16.69 -13.09 -25.29
N ASP A 36 -16.43 -13.05 -26.59
CA ASP A 36 -15.17 -12.63 -27.19
C ASP A 36 -15.01 -11.11 -27.02
N LEU A 37 -14.25 -10.70 -26.00
CA LEU A 37 -13.69 -9.36 -25.91
C LEU A 37 -12.22 -9.40 -26.32
N SER A 38 -11.98 -8.90 -27.52
CA SER A 38 -10.69 -8.72 -28.19
C SER A 38 -9.59 -8.18 -27.27
N LYS A 39 -8.46 -8.90 -27.17
CA LYS A 39 -7.24 -8.39 -26.55
C LYS A 39 -6.41 -7.62 -27.59
N PRO A 40 -6.01 -6.36 -27.36
CA PRO A 40 -4.97 -5.75 -28.17
C PRO A 40 -3.61 -6.39 -27.82
N LYS A 41 -2.95 -6.99 -28.82
CA LYS A 41 -1.57 -7.48 -28.70
C LYS A 41 -0.63 -6.29 -28.50
N ARG A 42 -0.31 -5.96 -27.24
CA ARG A 42 0.82 -5.09 -26.91
C ARG A 42 2.02 -5.97 -26.59
N LYS A 43 3.08 -5.87 -27.41
CA LYS A 43 4.36 -6.55 -27.19
C LYS A 43 4.90 -6.17 -25.80
N GLN A 44 4.95 -7.12 -24.87
CA GLN A 44 5.64 -6.95 -23.59
C GLN A 44 7.14 -7.09 -23.84
N THR A 45 7.86 -5.99 -23.68
CA THR A 45 9.30 -6.01 -23.45
C THR A 45 9.55 -6.46 -22.02
N ASN A 46 10.45 -7.44 -21.90
CA ASN A 46 10.78 -8.16 -20.69
C ASN A 46 11.49 -7.28 -19.64
N ASN A 47 11.35 -7.68 -18.38
CA ASN A 47 12.16 -7.28 -17.21
C ASN A 47 11.86 -5.93 -16.54
N GLN A 48 10.75 -5.83 -15.81
CA GLN A 48 10.74 -5.33 -14.41
C GLN A 48 9.58 -6.03 -13.68
N GLN A 49 9.89 -6.93 -12.73
CA GLN A 49 8.91 -7.50 -11.81
C GLN A 49 8.46 -6.40 -10.84
N HIS A 50 7.53 -5.56 -11.28
CA HIS A 50 6.75 -4.76 -10.35
C HIS A 50 5.91 -5.73 -9.53
N GLN A 51 6.17 -5.81 -8.23
CA GLN A 51 5.23 -6.41 -7.28
C GLN A 51 3.96 -5.57 -7.35
N THR A 52 3.01 -6.02 -8.17
CA THR A 52 1.67 -5.49 -8.20
C THR A 52 1.13 -5.59 -6.79
N LEU A 53 0.80 -4.46 -6.16
CA LEU A 53 0.02 -4.45 -4.92
C LEU A 53 -1.28 -5.17 -5.24
N MET A 54 -1.33 -6.46 -4.90
CA MET A 54 -2.51 -7.28 -5.03
C MET A 54 -3.60 -6.60 -4.22
N SER A 55 -4.68 -6.19 -4.91
CA SER A 55 -5.88 -5.74 -4.25
C SER A 55 -6.29 -6.82 -3.26
N ILE A 56 -6.36 -6.47 -1.97
CA ILE A 56 -6.78 -7.40 -0.91
C ILE A 56 -8.30 -7.56 -1.05
N THR A 57 -8.73 -8.34 -2.05
CA THR A 57 -10.05 -8.93 -2.04
C THR A 57 -10.07 -9.92 -0.88
N LYS A 58 -10.91 -9.64 0.12
CA LYS A 58 -11.13 -10.52 1.28
C LYS A 58 -11.89 -11.76 0.83
N GLU A 59 -11.23 -12.64 0.10
CA GLU A 59 -11.75 -13.97 -0.20
C GLU A 59 -11.82 -14.76 1.10
N LYS A 60 -12.93 -15.46 1.32
CA LYS A 60 -13.14 -16.31 2.50
C LYS A 60 -12.19 -17.51 2.37
N LYS A 61 -11.00 -17.40 2.96
CA LYS A 61 -10.01 -18.49 2.99
C LYS A 61 -10.47 -19.61 3.94
N ASN A 62 -10.16 -20.85 3.57
CA ASN A 62 -10.36 -22.01 4.42
C ASN A 62 -9.40 -21.93 5.62
N ILE A 63 -9.85 -22.37 6.80
CA ILE A 63 -9.09 -22.35 8.05
C ILE A 63 -7.79 -23.14 7.91
N GLU A 64 -7.80 -24.25 7.17
CA GLU A 64 -6.61 -25.07 6.93
C GLU A 64 -5.55 -24.37 6.07
N ASP A 65 -5.97 -23.55 5.10
CA ASP A 65 -5.04 -22.79 4.26
C ASP A 65 -4.42 -21.63 5.04
N VAL A 66 -5.22 -20.99 5.90
CA VAL A 66 -4.72 -19.96 6.83
C VAL A 66 -3.71 -20.56 7.81
N ARG A 67 -3.98 -21.76 8.35
CA ARG A 67 -3.05 -22.49 9.23
C ARG A 67 -1.72 -22.78 8.54
N LYS A 68 -1.72 -23.15 7.26
CA LYS A 68 -0.50 -23.38 6.47
C LYS A 68 0.27 -22.10 6.19
N GLU A 69 -0.41 -20.99 5.93
CA GLU A 69 0.22 -19.66 5.73
C GLU A 69 0.86 -19.13 7.03
N LEU A 70 0.27 -19.42 8.18
CA LEU A 70 0.77 -19.03 9.51
C LEU A 70 1.94 -19.88 10.00
N GLN A 71 2.23 -21.02 9.37
CA GLN A 71 3.41 -21.80 9.73
C GLN A 71 4.68 -20.98 9.42
N PRO A 72 5.64 -20.93 10.35
CA PRO A 72 6.86 -20.17 10.16
C PRO A 72 7.65 -20.76 8.99
N ASP A 73 7.62 -20.05 7.86
CA ASP A 73 8.40 -20.37 6.69
C ASP A 73 9.89 -20.11 7.00
N GLN A 74 10.60 -21.20 7.29
CA GLN A 74 12.03 -21.19 7.65
C GLN A 74 12.88 -20.51 6.55
N ASN A 75 12.46 -20.61 5.29
CA ASN A 75 13.19 -19.99 4.18
C ASN A 75 13.06 -18.46 4.20
N LYS A 76 11.85 -17.94 4.46
CA LYS A 76 11.63 -16.48 4.61
C LYS A 76 12.35 -15.95 5.83
N THR A 77 12.34 -16.70 6.93
CA THR A 77 13.05 -16.31 8.15
C THR A 77 14.56 -16.21 7.91
N ASN A 78 15.15 -17.22 7.28
CA ASN A 78 16.58 -17.23 6.96
C ASN A 78 16.99 -16.15 5.97
N THR A 79 16.17 -15.85 4.96
CA THR A 79 16.46 -14.76 4.00
C THR A 79 16.37 -13.39 4.67
N ASN A 80 15.39 -13.19 5.55
CA ASN A 80 15.26 -11.95 6.33
C ASN A 80 16.43 -11.77 7.31
N LEU A 81 16.88 -12.83 7.98
CA LEU A 81 18.06 -12.79 8.85
C LEU A 81 19.33 -12.43 8.07
N LYS A 82 19.55 -13.06 6.91
CA LYS A 82 20.68 -12.70 6.03
C LYS A 82 20.63 -11.24 5.60
N ARG A 83 19.44 -10.73 5.25
CA ARG A 83 19.24 -9.33 4.87
C ARG A 83 19.52 -8.38 6.04
N LEU A 84 19.01 -8.71 7.24
CA LEU A 84 19.23 -7.92 8.44
C LEU A 84 20.72 -7.86 8.80
N LEU A 85 21.42 -8.99 8.75
CA LEU A 85 22.87 -9.05 8.95
C LEU A 85 23.60 -8.18 7.92
N ALA A 86 23.26 -8.29 6.64
CA ALA A 86 23.86 -7.47 5.59
C ALA A 86 23.63 -5.96 5.80
N LEU A 87 22.47 -5.56 6.35
CA LEU A 87 22.19 -4.16 6.70
C LEU A 87 22.99 -3.72 7.94
N SER A 88 23.14 -4.58 8.94
CA SER A 88 23.92 -4.27 10.14
C SER A 88 25.41 -4.07 9.85
N GLN A 89 25.95 -4.84 8.90
CA GLN A 89 27.36 -4.80 8.51
C GLN A 89 27.67 -3.69 7.49
N ASN A 90 26.70 -3.29 6.67
CA ASN A 90 26.87 -2.21 5.72
C ASN A 90 26.51 -0.85 6.34
N THR A 91 27.47 -0.25 7.04
CA THR A 91 27.38 1.16 7.41
C THR A 91 27.61 2.03 6.19
N ILE A 92 26.60 2.82 5.78
CA ILE A 92 26.73 3.76 4.68
C ILE A 92 27.64 4.92 5.14
N THR A 93 28.75 5.14 4.43
CA THR A 93 29.59 6.30 4.70
C THR A 93 28.84 7.59 4.38
N PRO A 94 29.09 8.70 5.09
CA PRO A 94 28.41 9.98 4.79
C PRO A 94 28.68 10.44 3.35
N ASN A 95 29.81 10.07 2.77
CA ASN A 95 30.14 10.36 1.37
C ASN A 95 29.20 9.61 0.41
N ASP A 96 28.97 8.31 0.64
CA ASP A 96 28.10 7.50 -0.21
C ASP A 96 26.62 7.89 -0.05
N ALA A 97 26.20 8.23 1.17
CA ALA A 97 24.88 8.82 1.42
C ALA A 97 24.68 10.09 0.58
N ASN A 98 25.66 11.00 0.57
CA ASN A 98 25.61 12.22 -0.22
C ASN A 98 25.59 11.95 -1.73
N LYS A 99 26.32 10.95 -2.23
CA LYS A 99 26.24 10.53 -3.64
C LYS A 99 24.85 10.03 -4.01
N ILE A 100 24.22 9.24 -3.15
CA ILE A 100 22.85 8.74 -3.36
C ILE A 100 21.86 9.90 -3.42
N ILE A 101 21.95 10.84 -2.47
CA ILE A 101 21.10 12.05 -2.43
C ILE A 101 21.29 12.89 -3.70
N LYS A 102 22.54 13.17 -4.08
CA LYS A 102 22.88 13.92 -5.30
C LYS A 102 22.34 13.23 -6.56
N ARG A 103 22.43 11.90 -6.64
CA ARG A 103 21.88 11.12 -7.76
C ARG A 103 20.34 11.22 -7.82
N ASN A 104 19.64 11.08 -6.70
CA ASN A 104 18.18 11.20 -6.65
C ASN A 104 17.69 12.63 -6.99
N ASN A 105 18.49 13.63 -6.64
CA ASN A 105 18.21 15.03 -6.96
C ASN A 105 18.60 15.41 -8.39
N LYS A 106 19.41 14.59 -9.08
CA LYS A 106 19.81 14.83 -10.48
C LYS A 106 18.59 14.65 -11.39
N GLY A 107 17.98 15.78 -11.79
CA GLY A 107 16.79 15.82 -12.65
C GLY A 107 15.53 16.32 -11.96
N LYS A 108 15.54 16.47 -10.62
CA LYS A 108 14.49 17.18 -9.90
C LYS A 108 14.94 18.63 -9.75
N THR A 109 14.45 19.52 -10.63
CA THR A 109 14.55 20.96 -10.36
C THR A 109 13.76 21.23 -9.09
N ILE A 110 14.46 21.41 -7.98
CA ILE A 110 13.87 21.92 -6.75
C ILE A 110 13.28 23.27 -7.15
N LYS A 111 11.95 23.35 -7.25
CA LYS A 111 11.26 24.62 -7.46
C LYS A 111 11.51 25.43 -6.21
N THR A 112 12.57 26.24 -6.22
CA THR A 112 12.83 27.21 -5.17
C THR A 112 11.57 28.05 -5.04
N ALA A 113 11.03 28.14 -3.82
CA ALA A 113 9.84 28.94 -3.55
C ALA A 113 10.05 30.33 -4.16
N LYS A 114 9.12 30.75 -5.03
CA LYS A 114 9.20 32.07 -5.66
C LYS A 114 9.25 33.09 -4.52
N LYS A 115 10.28 33.96 -4.54
CA LYS A 115 10.38 35.07 -3.57
C LYS A 115 9.03 35.79 -3.53
N PRO A 116 8.48 36.09 -2.36
CA PRO A 116 7.21 36.80 -2.26
C PRO A 116 7.35 38.10 -3.05
N LYS A 117 6.39 38.35 -3.95
CA LYS A 117 6.35 39.62 -4.68
C LYS A 117 6.21 40.70 -3.60
N VAL A 118 7.16 41.63 -3.58
CA VAL A 118 7.01 42.84 -2.78
C VAL A 118 5.79 43.56 -3.33
N LEU A 119 4.68 43.50 -2.58
CA LEU A 119 3.50 44.30 -2.89
C LEU A 119 3.92 45.74 -2.63
N LYS A 120 4.15 46.50 -3.70
CA LYS A 120 4.31 47.95 -3.57
C LYS A 120 2.98 48.46 -3.01
N SER A 121 3.04 49.12 -1.84
CA SER A 121 1.89 49.84 -1.31
C SER A 121 1.41 50.80 -2.38
N ILE A 122 0.10 50.82 -2.62
CA ILE A 122 -0.53 51.80 -3.52
C ILE A 122 -0.57 53.19 -2.90
N PHE A 123 -0.38 53.29 -1.58
CA PHE A 123 -0.32 54.55 -0.84
C PHE A 123 1.13 55.01 -0.72
N THR A 124 1.35 56.26 -1.13
CA THR A 124 2.60 57.01 -1.00
C THR A 124 2.56 57.89 0.24
N GLU A 125 3.73 58.36 0.69
CA GLU A 125 3.83 59.25 1.85
C GLU A 125 3.05 60.57 1.66
N GLU A 126 2.90 61.00 0.41
CA GLU A 126 2.09 62.16 0.03
C GLU A 126 0.59 61.94 0.29
N ASP A 127 0.09 60.71 0.12
CA ASP A 127 -1.31 60.36 0.37
C ASP A 127 -1.65 60.43 1.87
N PHE A 128 -0.70 60.03 2.72
CA PHE A 128 -0.87 60.13 4.18
C PHE A 128 -0.88 61.59 4.64
N LEU A 129 -0.04 62.46 4.06
CA LEU A 129 -0.04 63.90 4.36
C LEU A 129 -1.34 64.59 3.92
N ALA A 130 -1.92 64.17 2.79
CA ALA A 130 -3.22 64.67 2.34
C ALA A 130 -4.34 64.24 3.30
N PHE A 131 -4.35 62.98 3.71
CA PHE A 131 -5.31 62.45 4.69
C PHE A 131 -5.21 63.15 6.05
N GLU A 132 -3.99 63.38 6.56
CA GLU A 132 -3.81 64.05 7.84
C GLU A 132 -4.38 65.48 7.83
N LYS A 133 -4.18 66.22 6.74
CA LYS A 133 -4.72 67.59 6.60
C LYS A 133 -6.25 67.63 6.53
N GLU A 134 -6.87 66.61 5.95
CA GLU A 134 -8.34 66.54 5.82
C GLU A 134 -9.02 66.21 7.15
N TYR A 135 -8.44 65.27 7.91
CA TYR A 135 -9.08 64.73 9.12
C TYR A 135 -8.56 65.32 10.43
N PHE A 136 -7.38 65.94 10.42
CA PHE A 136 -6.82 66.67 11.55
C PHE A 136 -6.51 68.13 11.19
N PRO A 137 -7.51 68.93 10.77
CA PRO A 137 -7.32 70.37 10.64
C PRO A 137 -7.03 70.91 12.05
N THR A 138 -5.77 71.31 12.28
CA THR A 138 -5.31 71.90 13.54
C THR A 138 -6.19 73.12 13.87
N SER A 139 -6.92 73.06 14.98
CA SER A 139 -7.64 74.20 15.56
C SER A 139 -6.68 75.23 16.13
#